data_AF-A0A3D0JIQ7-F1
#
_entry.id   AF-A0A3D0JIQ7-F1
#
_cell.length_a   1.000
_cell.length_b   1.000
_cell.length_c   1.000
_cell.angle_alpha   90.00
_cell.angle_beta   90.00
_cell.angle_gamma   90.00
#
_symmetry.space_group_name_H-M   'P 1'
#
loop_
_entity.id
_entity.type
_entity.pdbx_description
1 polymer ?
#
loop_
_entity_poly.entity_id
_entity_poly.type
_entity_poly.pdbx_seq_one_letter_code
_entity_poly.pdbx_strand_id
1 'polypeptide(L)'
;PEVGLMMTNGRIHSTGGSFHVGEVSLTKCVLKDAEGHLGYGHILGRSHQQAHAIAMFDLALQRLDTSESAIQQLEKWRQQIDELTSQESARVEATRVDFFTMVRGET
;
A
#
# COMPACT_ATOMS: atom_id res chain seq x y z
N PRO A 1 -4.90 1.54 19.60
CA PRO A 1 -4.63 2.33 18.37
C PRO A 1 -4.45 3.81 18.70
N GLU A 2 -3.49 4.47 18.06
CA GLU A 2 -3.17 5.88 18.27
C GLU A 2 -3.04 6.58 16.92
N VAL A 3 -3.70 7.73 16.75
CA VAL A 3 -3.57 8.58 15.56
C VAL A 3 -2.48 9.62 15.81
N GLY A 4 -1.52 9.69 14.91
CA GLY A 4 -0.49 10.72 14.88
C GLY A 4 -0.34 11.32 13.48
N LEU A 5 0.76 12.02 13.29
CA LEU A 5 1.15 12.63 12.03
C LEU A 5 2.49 12.03 11.58
N MET A 6 2.67 11.90 10.28
CA MET A 6 3.92 11.47 9.66
C MET A 6 4.33 12.51 8.62
N MET A 7 5.56 13.03 8.73
CA MET A 7 6.17 13.88 7.72
C MET A 7 6.35 13.09 6.42
N THR A 8 5.84 13.63 5.32
CA THR A 8 6.02 13.09 3.97
C THR A 8 7.11 13.85 3.23
N ASN A 9 7.90 13.12 2.46
CA ASN A 9 9.02 13.64 1.71
C ASN A 9 8.75 13.55 0.20
N GLY A 10 9.01 14.64 -0.50
CA GLY A 10 9.06 14.71 -1.96
C GLY A 10 10.51 14.80 -2.44
N ARG A 11 10.72 14.70 -3.76
CA ARG A 11 12.04 14.88 -4.38
C ARG A 11 11.98 15.92 -5.49
N ILE A 12 12.92 16.86 -5.47
CA ILE A 12 13.05 17.91 -6.49
C ILE A 12 13.22 17.25 -7.87
N HIS A 13 12.42 17.63 -8.86
CA HIS A 13 12.44 17.03 -10.21
C HIS A 13 12.42 15.48 -10.23
N SER A 14 11.68 14.84 -9.31
CA SER A 14 11.57 13.38 -9.13
C SER A 14 12.83 12.66 -8.62
N THR A 15 14.03 13.07 -9.04
CA THR A 15 15.29 12.36 -8.73
C THR A 15 16.26 13.14 -7.83
N GLY A 16 16.03 14.44 -7.63
CA GLY A 16 16.88 15.33 -6.87
C GLY A 16 16.79 15.14 -5.35
N GLY A 17 17.22 16.18 -4.62
CA GLY A 17 17.23 16.21 -3.16
C GLY A 17 15.82 16.07 -2.55
N SER A 18 15.76 15.45 -1.38
CA SER A 18 14.53 15.29 -0.61
C SER A 18 14.10 16.60 0.06
N PHE A 19 12.80 16.85 0.12
CA PHE A 19 12.23 17.97 0.88
C PHE A 19 10.91 17.55 1.53
N HIS A 20 10.53 18.22 2.62
CA HIS A 20 9.26 17.97 3.29
C HIS A 20 8.09 18.52 2.48
N VAL A 21 7.10 17.69 2.16
CA VAL A 21 5.87 18.07 1.42
C VAL A 21 4.74 18.45 2.37
N GLY A 22 4.78 17.93 3.60
CA GLY A 22 3.79 18.18 4.64
C GLY A 22 3.58 16.95 5.51
N GLU A 23 2.53 16.97 6.32
CA GLU A 23 2.18 15.89 7.23
C GLU A 23 0.93 15.15 6.75
N VAL A 24 0.91 13.85 6.96
CA VAL A 24 -0.28 13.01 6.75
C VAL A 24 -0.67 12.34 8.07
N SER A 25 -1.97 12.13 8.27
CA SER A 25 -2.44 11.33 9.41
C SER A 25 -1.98 9.89 9.27
N LEU A 26 -1.52 9.30 10.36
CA LEU A 26 -1.13 7.90 10.46
C LEU A 26 -1.77 7.30 11.71
N THR A 27 -2.41 6.15 11.60
CA THR A 27 -2.88 5.38 12.76
C THR A 27 -1.95 4.19 12.98
N LYS A 28 -1.38 4.09 14.18
CA LYS A 28 -0.58 2.95 14.63
C LYS A 28 -1.33 2.10 15.65
N CYS A 29 -1.15 0.79 15.62
CA CYS A 29 -1.65 -0.15 16.61
C CYS A 29 -0.58 -1.22 16.86
N VAL A 30 -0.32 -1.53 18.13
CA VAL A 30 0.54 -2.64 18.54
C VAL A 30 -0.28 -3.54 19.44
N LEU A 31 -0.33 -4.83 19.14
CA LEU A 31 -1.00 -5.85 19.93
C LEU A 31 0.04 -6.81 20.48
N LYS A 32 -0.21 -7.35 21.68
CA LYS A 32 0.59 -8.41 22.28
C LYS A 32 -0.32 -9.57 22.63
N ASP A 33 0.03 -10.78 22.21
CA ASP A 33 -0.73 -11.97 22.57
C ASP A 33 -0.27 -12.57 23.92
N ALA A 34 -0.90 -13.67 24.33
CA ALA A 34 -0.59 -14.35 25.59
C ALA A 34 0.80 -15.05 25.57
N GLU A 35 1.29 -15.41 24.38
CA GLU A 35 2.59 -16.07 24.17
C GLU A 35 3.74 -15.04 24.08
N GLY A 36 3.39 -13.76 23.93
CA GLY A 36 4.30 -12.64 23.92
C GLY A 36 4.67 -12.11 22.54
N HIS A 37 4.07 -12.66 21.47
CA HIS A 37 4.23 -12.15 20.11
C HIS A 37 3.65 -10.74 20.00
N LEU A 38 4.22 -9.94 19.09
CA LEU A 38 3.80 -8.57 18.84
C LEU A 38 3.29 -8.44 17.40
N GLY A 39 2.08 -7.92 17.25
CA GLY A 39 1.53 -7.54 15.95
C GLY A 39 1.51 -6.04 15.77
N TYR A 40 1.89 -5.59 14.59
CA TYR A 40 1.99 -4.19 14.23
C TYR A 40 1.02 -3.84 13.12
N GLY A 41 0.29 -2.75 13.30
CA GLY A 41 -0.61 -2.20 12.31
C GLY A 41 -0.36 -0.72 12.10
N HIS A 42 -0.01 -0.34 10.87
CA HIS A 42 0.17 1.05 10.46
C HIS A 42 -0.65 1.31 9.22
N ILE A 43 -1.46 2.37 9.24
CA ILE A 43 -2.27 2.76 8.09
C ILE A 43 -2.37 4.28 8.00
N LEU A 44 -2.32 4.79 6.77
CA LEU A 44 -2.60 6.20 6.52
C LEU A 44 -4.06 6.53 6.89
N GLY A 45 -4.27 7.75 7.36
CA GLY A 45 -5.57 8.19 7.86
C GLY A 45 -5.76 7.89 9.35
N ARG A 46 -7.02 7.82 9.76
CA ARG A 46 -7.44 7.88 11.18
C ARG A 46 -8.24 6.66 11.62
N SER A 47 -8.22 5.58 10.83
CA SER A 47 -9.07 4.40 11.08
C SER A 47 -8.43 3.48 12.13
N HIS A 48 -8.95 3.55 13.35
CA HIS A 48 -8.57 2.63 14.43
C HIS A 48 -8.89 1.18 14.11
N GLN A 49 -10.03 0.94 13.48
CA GLN A 49 -10.49 -0.41 13.12
C GLN A 49 -9.53 -1.05 12.12
N GLN A 50 -9.11 -0.32 11.08
CA GLN A 50 -8.15 -0.84 10.10
C GLN A 50 -6.77 -1.07 10.73
N ALA A 51 -6.26 -0.12 11.51
CA ALA A 51 -4.97 -0.30 12.19
C ALA A 51 -4.97 -1.53 13.12
N HIS A 52 -6.07 -1.76 13.83
CA HIS A 52 -6.24 -2.94 14.69
C HIS A 52 -6.32 -4.23 13.86
N ALA A 53 -7.10 -4.25 12.78
CA ALA A 53 -7.21 -5.42 11.91
C ALA A 53 -5.86 -5.81 11.28
N ILE A 54 -5.05 -4.83 10.87
CA ILE A 54 -3.69 -5.07 10.35
C ILE A 54 -2.81 -5.68 11.46
N ALA A 55 -2.83 -5.13 12.67
CA ALA A 55 -2.05 -5.67 13.78
C ALA A 55 -2.47 -7.10 14.17
N MET A 56 -3.77 -7.42 14.10
CA MET A 56 -4.27 -8.78 14.31
C MET A 56 -3.81 -9.74 13.21
N PHE A 57 -3.85 -9.29 11.95
CA PHE A 57 -3.40 -10.09 10.83
C PHE A 57 -1.90 -10.37 10.90
N ASP A 58 -1.09 -9.38 11.30
CA ASP A 58 0.34 -9.53 11.55
C ASP A 58 0.62 -10.57 12.66
N LEU A 59 -0.14 -10.55 13.77
CA LEU A 59 -0.08 -11.64 14.77
C LEU A 59 -0.45 -13.00 14.18
N ALA A 60 -1.52 -13.06 13.36
CA ALA A 60 -1.99 -14.31 12.78
C ALA A 60 -0.94 -14.95 11.84
N LEU A 61 -0.11 -14.14 11.18
CA LEU A 61 1.00 -14.61 10.35
C LEU A 61 2.14 -15.23 11.17
N GLN A 62 2.30 -14.83 12.44
CA GLN A 62 3.37 -15.29 13.32
C GLN A 62 3.05 -16.62 14.02
N ARG A 63 1.75 -16.94 14.19
CA ARG A 63 1.34 -18.13 14.94
C ARG A 63 1.26 -19.37 14.06
N LEU A 64 1.73 -20.51 14.59
CA LEU A 64 1.70 -21.79 13.88
C LEU A 64 0.29 -22.25 13.50
N ASP A 65 -0.72 -21.96 14.34
CA ASP A 65 -2.10 -22.40 14.14
C ASP A 65 -2.87 -21.59 13.08
N THR A 66 -2.46 -20.35 12.81
CA THR A 66 -3.17 -19.44 11.89
C THR A 66 -2.38 -19.01 10.66
N SER A 67 -1.05 -19.15 10.68
CA SER A 67 -0.16 -18.62 9.63
C SER A 67 -0.51 -19.10 8.23
N GLU A 68 -0.77 -20.40 8.04
CA GLU A 68 -1.10 -20.96 6.73
C GLU A 68 -2.37 -20.34 6.15
N SER A 69 -3.44 -20.26 6.94
CA SER A 69 -4.71 -19.66 6.51
C SER A 69 -4.56 -18.17 6.21
N ALA A 70 -3.78 -17.45 7.03
CA ALA A 70 -3.50 -16.04 6.82
C ALA A 70 -2.72 -15.82 5.51
N ILE A 71 -1.70 -16.64 5.21
CA ILE A 71 -0.94 -16.56 3.95
C ILE A 71 -1.85 -16.83 2.75
N GLN A 72 -2.70 -17.86 2.81
CA GLN A 72 -3.65 -18.15 1.73
C GLN A 72 -4.62 -16.99 1.49
N GLN A 73 -5.08 -16.33 2.56
CA GLN A 73 -5.94 -15.17 2.45
C GLN A 73 -5.20 -13.95 1.87
N LEU A 74 -3.94 -13.75 2.25
CA LEU A 74 -3.09 -12.70 1.70
C LEU A 74 -2.93 -12.84 0.18
N GLU A 75 -2.65 -14.06 -0.30
CA GLU A 75 -2.51 -14.31 -1.73
C GLU A 75 -3.81 -14.05 -2.51
N LYS A 76 -4.98 -14.36 -1.93
CA LYS A 76 -6.28 -13.99 -2.54
C LYS A 76 -6.45 -12.48 -2.65
N TRP A 77 -6.10 -11.73 -1.61
CA TRP A 77 -6.18 -10.26 -1.65
C TRP A 77 -5.20 -9.66 -2.64
N ARG A 78 -3.98 -10.22 -2.77
CA ARG A 78 -3.01 -9.79 -3.79
C ARG A 78 -3.57 -9.96 -5.19
N GLN A 79 -4.13 -11.13 -5.51
CA GLN A 79 -4.77 -11.37 -6.81
C GLN A 79 -5.92 -10.39 -7.10
N GLN A 80 -6.75 -10.07 -6.10
CA GLN A 80 -7.81 -9.08 -6.25
C GLN A 80 -7.28 -7.67 -6.51
N ILE A 81 -6.22 -7.27 -5.82
CA ILE A 81 -5.57 -5.96 -6.02
C ILE A 81 -4.93 -5.88 -7.40
N ASP A 82 -4.25 -6.94 -7.84
CA ASP A 82 -3.62 -6.99 -9.17
C ASP A 82 -4.66 -6.89 -10.28
N GLU A 83 -5.78 -7.59 -10.14
CA GLU A 83 -6.90 -7.52 -11.08
C GLU A 83 -7.50 -6.10 -11.15
N LEU A 84 -7.79 -5.49 -10.01
CA LEU A 84 -8.31 -4.11 -9.97
C LEU A 84 -7.31 -3.11 -10.57
N THR A 85 -6.01 -3.29 -10.31
CA THR A 85 -4.95 -2.44 -10.86
C THR A 85 -4.85 -2.59 -12.37
N SER A 86 -4.96 -3.82 -12.88
CA SER A 86 -4.98 -4.11 -14.32
C SER A 86 -6.18 -3.45 -15.01
N GLN A 87 -7.37 -3.55 -14.42
CA GLN A 87 -8.59 -2.92 -14.94
C GLN A 87 -8.46 -1.39 -15.00
N GLU A 88 -7.94 -0.77 -13.94
CA GLU A 88 -7.69 0.67 -13.92
C GLU A 88 -6.63 1.09 -14.94
N SER A 89 -5.55 0.31 -15.10
CA SER A 89 -4.54 0.56 -16.13
C SER A 89 -5.13 0.51 -17.53
N ALA A 90 -5.96 -0.50 -17.84
CA ALA A 90 -6.64 -0.61 -19.13
C ALA A 90 -7.60 0.56 -19.39
N ARG A 91 -8.29 1.03 -18.35
CA ARG A 91 -9.16 2.21 -18.44
C ARG A 91 -8.38 3.48 -18.75
N VAL A 92 -7.22 3.69 -18.11
CA VAL A 92 -6.35 4.85 -18.35
C VAL A 92 -5.72 4.78 -19.75
N GLU A 93 -5.32 3.59 -20.19
CA GLU A 93 -4.71 3.37 -21.51
C GLU A 93 -5.62 3.81 -22.67
N ALA A 94 -6.94 3.67 -22.52
CA ALA A 94 -7.92 4.16 -23.49
C ALA A 94 -7.91 5.69 -23.67
N THR A 95 -7.28 6.43 -22.74
CA THR A 95 -7.10 7.89 -22.80
C THR A 95 -5.71 8.31 -23.29
N ARG A 96 -4.85 7.35 -23.67
CA ARG A 96 -3.51 7.62 -24.18
C ARG A 96 -3.59 8.32 -25.54
N VAL A 97 -2.86 9.42 -25.68
CA VAL A 97 -2.74 10.14 -26.95
C VAL A 97 -1.47 9.68 -27.65
N ASP A 98 -1.61 9.03 -28.80
CA ASP A 98 -0.50 8.59 -29.63
C ASP A 98 -0.12 9.72 -30.63
N PHE A 99 1.06 10.31 -30.46
CA PHE A 99 1.63 11.25 -31.42
C PHE A 99 2.60 10.51 -32.35
N PHE A 100 2.20 10.27 -33.59
CA PHE A 100 3.10 9.82 -34.65
C PHE A 100 3.28 10.93 -35.68
N THR A 101 4.52 11.27 -36.03
CA THR A 101 4.84 11.98 -37.27
C THR A 101 5.22 10.95 -38.32
N MET A 102 4.32 10.75 -39.30
CA MET A 102 4.59 9.91 -40.47
C MET A 102 5.65 10.61 -41.33
N VAL A 103 6.91 10.16 -41.26
CA VAL A 103 7.97 10.65 -42.16
C VAL A 103 7.72 10.03 -43.53
N ARG A 104 7.27 10.84 -44.51
CA ARG A 104 7.39 10.46 -45.92
C ARG A 104 8.89 10.37 -46.22
N GLY A 105 9.37 9.17 -46.50
CA GLY A 105 10.65 9.00 -47.17
C GLY A 105 10.55 9.68 -48.53
N GLU A 106 11.20 10.83 -48.68
CA GLU A 106 11.55 11.34 -50.00
C GLU A 106 12.74 10.50 -50.49
N THR A 107 12.58 9.95 -51.71
CA THR A 107 13.53 9.12 -52.45
C THR A 107 14.85 9.82 -52.70
#